data_AF-A0A7V9QMP2-F1
#
_entry.id   AF-A0A7V9QMP2-F1
#
_cell.length_a   1.000
_cell.length_b   1.000
_cell.length_c   1.000
_cell.angle_alpha   90.00
_cell.angle_beta   90.00
_cell.angle_gamma   90.00
#
_symmetry.space_group_name_H-M   'P 1'
#
loop_
_entity.id
_entity.type
_entity.pdbx_description
1 polymer ?
#
loop_
_entity_poly.entity_id
_entity_poly.type
_entity_poly.pdbx_seq_one_letter_code
_entity_poly.pdbx_strand_id
1 'polypeptide(L)'
;MVIVGVALLLVWYVVYTRSLVRDLRREASRVGLMYARVYDGLNDPSAEAANTALLDLSSHIRESGVPVILTDPRGNPTAAVNLPFDAPLNSPRVKEYIRELDRENRPLIENEVGTVHFGNTRLVRGLTIIPLLQTLLIVMFLAAGGYALRTRGRADRETIWAGMARESAHQLGTPLSSLSGWIELLREAAEDPMTATALSHMESDLVRLQRVANRFERIGRPPRKEKVDIGELSERVAAYFRARVPTLAHRVNVQSSRSGELVFDADPVLMEWAIEALTKNAIDALAGSPGNVRIFAKAMPEGRLRVRVEDDGPGIPRELRGKIFDPGFSTKENGWGIGLSLAKRIVQDAHGGELILVPTDRGATFDIILS
;
A
#
# COMPACT_ATOMS: atom_id res chain seq x y z
N MET A 1 9.94 -7.45 -0.62
CA MET A 1 10.77 -7.14 -1.81
C MET A 1 11.32 -5.72 -1.83
N VAL A 2 10.53 -4.67 -1.53
CA VAL A 2 11.01 -3.27 -1.57
C VAL A 2 12.22 -3.00 -0.68
N ILE A 3 12.23 -3.48 0.57
CA ILE A 3 13.34 -3.29 1.51
C ILE A 3 14.67 -3.85 0.97
N VAL A 4 14.60 -5.03 0.33
CA VAL A 4 15.78 -5.67 -0.28
C VAL A 4 16.29 -4.84 -1.46
N GLY A 5 15.39 -4.29 -2.28
CA GLY A 5 15.75 -3.39 -3.38
C GLY A 5 16.43 -2.11 -2.91
N VAL A 6 15.92 -1.48 -1.84
CA VAL A 6 16.55 -0.27 -1.26
C VAL A 6 17.94 -0.57 -0.70
N ALA A 7 18.08 -1.70 0.01
CA ALA A 7 19.37 -2.11 0.57
C ALA A 7 20.43 -2.35 -0.52
N LEU A 8 20.06 -3.03 -1.61
CA LEU A 8 20.97 -3.26 -2.75
C LEU A 8 21.39 -1.95 -3.42
N LEU A 9 20.45 -1.01 -3.59
CA LEU A 9 20.74 0.29 -4.20
C LEU A 9 21.69 1.14 -3.34
N LEU A 10 21.52 1.11 -2.00
CA LEU A 10 22.43 1.77 -1.06
C LEU A 10 23.85 1.17 -1.13
N VAL A 11 23.96 -0.16 -1.14
CA VAL A 11 25.25 -0.85 -1.27
C VAL A 11 25.92 -0.48 -2.58
N TRP A 12 25.17 -0.51 -3.69
CA TRP A 12 25.68 -0.13 -5.01
C TRP A 12 26.16 1.33 -5.04
N TYR A 13 25.40 2.27 -4.46
CA TYR A 13 25.77 3.68 -4.37
C TYR A 13 27.09 3.90 -3.59
N VAL A 14 27.27 3.19 -2.47
CA VAL A 14 28.51 3.25 -1.69
C VAL A 14 29.70 2.68 -2.48
N VAL A 15 29.51 1.53 -3.15
CA VAL A 15 30.55 0.91 -3.98
C VAL A 15 30.94 1.82 -5.15
N TYR A 16 29.96 2.40 -5.83
CA TYR A 16 30.16 3.34 -6.93
C TYR A 16 30.96 4.57 -6.48
N THR A 17 30.54 5.21 -5.39
CA THR A 17 31.22 6.40 -4.84
C THR A 17 32.66 6.07 -4.42
N ARG A 18 32.89 4.93 -3.77
CA ARG A 18 34.25 4.46 -3.43
C ARG A 18 35.09 4.20 -4.68
N SER A 19 34.51 3.67 -5.76
CA SER A 19 35.22 3.48 -7.01
C SER A 19 35.66 4.81 -7.61
N LEU A 20 34.76 5.79 -7.63
CA LEU A 20 35.04 7.12 -8.14
C LEU A 20 36.16 7.82 -7.36
N VAL A 21 36.15 7.72 -6.03
CA VAL A 21 37.24 8.26 -5.18
C VAL A 21 38.57 7.57 -5.46
N ARG A 22 38.59 6.26 -5.70
CA ARG A 22 39.81 5.53 -6.06
C ARG A 22 40.36 6.01 -7.41
N ASP A 23 39.49 6.21 -8.38
CA ASP A 23 39.89 6.68 -9.71
C ASP A 23 40.39 8.13 -9.66
N LEU A 24 39.78 9.00 -8.83
CA LEU A 24 40.24 10.37 -8.62
C LEU A 24 41.63 10.41 -7.97
N ARG A 25 41.88 9.53 -6.97
CA ARG A 25 43.20 9.38 -6.36
C ARG A 25 44.26 8.91 -7.37
N ARG A 26 43.90 7.96 -8.24
CA ARG A 26 44.80 7.47 -9.31
C ARG A 26 45.14 8.57 -10.31
N GLU A 27 44.18 9.41 -10.69
CA GLU A 27 44.41 10.55 -11.57
C GLU A 27 45.35 11.57 -10.93
N ALA A 28 45.12 11.93 -9.66
CA ALA A 28 46.00 12.82 -8.91
C ALA A 28 47.45 12.28 -8.82
N SER A 29 47.62 10.97 -8.56
CA SER A 29 48.95 10.34 -8.55
C SER A 29 49.64 10.38 -9.91
N ARG A 30 48.90 10.18 -11.02
CA ARG A 30 49.46 10.29 -12.37
C ARG A 30 49.92 11.69 -12.70
N VAL A 31 49.13 12.70 -12.34
CA VAL A 31 49.51 14.11 -12.50
C VAL A 31 50.79 14.41 -11.71
N GLY A 32 50.87 13.97 -10.44
CA GLY A 32 52.09 14.12 -9.64
C GLY A 32 53.32 13.46 -10.26
N LEU A 33 53.16 12.27 -10.85
CA LEU A 33 54.24 11.56 -11.54
C LEU A 33 54.69 12.28 -12.82
N MET A 34 53.75 12.87 -13.58
CA MET A 34 54.07 13.69 -14.75
C MET A 34 54.91 14.91 -14.35
N TYR A 35 54.52 15.63 -13.28
CA TYR A 35 55.31 16.75 -12.76
C TYR A 35 56.71 16.34 -12.32
N ALA A 36 56.85 15.21 -11.61
CA ALA A 36 58.13 14.70 -11.16
C ALA A 36 59.08 14.42 -12.33
N ARG A 37 58.59 13.77 -13.40
CA ARG A 37 59.40 13.46 -14.59
C ARG A 37 59.81 14.67 -15.40
N VAL A 38 58.91 15.66 -15.55
CA VAL A 38 59.25 16.93 -16.20
C VAL A 38 60.34 17.65 -15.41
N TYR A 39 60.24 17.67 -14.09
CA TYR A 39 61.23 18.32 -13.22
C TYR A 39 62.59 17.60 -13.25
N ASP A 40 62.58 16.26 -13.29
CA ASP A 40 63.79 15.44 -13.41
C ASP A 40 64.51 15.69 -14.76
N GLY A 41 63.75 15.68 -15.87
CA GLY A 41 64.29 15.96 -17.20
C GLY A 41 64.75 17.40 -17.41
N LEU A 42 64.23 18.38 -16.65
CA LEU A 42 64.71 19.77 -16.67
C LEU A 42 65.97 19.98 -15.82
N ASN A 43 66.21 19.13 -14.82
CA ASN A 43 67.41 19.18 -13.96
C ASN A 43 68.58 18.35 -14.50
N ASP A 44 68.34 17.44 -15.45
CA ASP A 44 69.40 16.69 -16.13
C ASP A 44 70.04 17.55 -17.24
N PRO A 45 71.37 17.81 -17.20
CA PRO A 45 72.05 18.63 -18.20
C PRO A 45 72.22 17.95 -19.57
N SER A 46 71.79 16.70 -19.75
CA SER A 46 71.88 15.97 -21.03
C SER A 46 70.69 16.26 -21.96
N ALA A 47 70.98 16.51 -23.25
CA ALA A 47 69.95 16.79 -24.26
C ALA A 47 69.03 15.57 -24.54
N GLU A 48 69.47 14.35 -24.22
CA GLU A 48 68.66 13.12 -24.34
C GLU A 48 67.60 12.99 -23.24
N ALA A 49 67.86 13.48 -22.03
CA ALA A 49 66.92 13.42 -20.92
C ALA A 49 65.67 14.26 -21.17
N ALA A 50 65.83 15.46 -21.73
CA ALA A 50 64.72 16.34 -22.09
C ALA A 50 63.80 15.72 -23.16
N ASN A 51 64.37 15.12 -24.21
CA ASN A 51 63.59 14.46 -25.26
C ASN A 51 62.86 13.20 -24.74
N THR A 52 63.49 12.43 -23.86
CA THR A 52 62.88 11.26 -23.24
C THR A 52 61.73 11.67 -22.33
N ALA A 53 61.88 12.74 -21.54
CA ALA A 53 60.82 13.30 -20.71
C ALA A 53 59.61 13.79 -21.54
N LEU A 54 59.85 14.38 -22.71
CA LEU A 54 58.79 14.81 -23.63
C LEU A 54 58.05 13.63 -24.28
N LEU A 55 58.76 12.57 -24.67
CA LEU A 55 58.15 11.34 -25.19
C LEU A 55 57.32 10.62 -24.13
N ASP A 56 57.82 10.57 -22.89
CA ASP A 56 57.09 10.02 -21.74
C ASP A 56 55.86 10.87 -21.38
N LEU A 57 55.94 12.20 -21.48
CA LEU A 57 54.79 13.07 -21.26
C LEU A 57 53.72 12.83 -22.33
N SER A 58 54.12 12.69 -23.59
CA SER A 58 53.21 12.40 -24.71
C SER A 58 52.47 11.07 -24.54
N SER A 59 53.17 10.02 -24.07
CA SER A 59 52.56 8.71 -23.82
C SER A 59 51.56 8.77 -22.65
N HIS A 60 51.88 9.50 -21.57
CA HIS A 60 51.00 9.62 -20.41
C HIS A 60 49.74 10.45 -20.68
N ILE A 61 49.82 11.47 -21.55
CA ILE A 61 48.64 12.21 -22.03
C ILE A 61 47.70 11.27 -22.80
N ARG A 62 48.24 10.38 -23.64
CA ARG A 62 47.45 9.37 -24.34
C ARG A 62 46.78 8.40 -23.36
N GLU A 63 47.46 8.01 -22.29
CA GLU A 63 46.91 7.14 -21.23
C GLU A 63 45.91 7.83 -20.26
N SER A 64 45.87 9.16 -20.23
CA SER A 64 44.91 9.92 -19.40
C SER A 64 43.45 9.66 -19.79
N GLY A 65 43.22 9.28 -21.05
CA GLY A 65 41.88 9.07 -21.60
C GLY A 65 41.08 10.36 -21.79
N VAL A 66 41.69 11.54 -21.63
CA VAL A 66 41.08 12.83 -21.98
C VAL A 66 41.01 12.91 -23.52
N PRO A 67 39.82 13.06 -24.12
CA PRO A 67 39.71 13.33 -25.54
C PRO A 67 40.24 14.74 -25.82
N VAL A 68 41.24 14.85 -26.68
CA VAL A 68 41.88 16.12 -27.04
C VAL A 68 41.96 16.24 -28.56
N ILE A 69 41.59 17.40 -29.09
CA ILE A 69 41.78 17.77 -30.50
C ILE A 69 42.54 19.09 -30.55
N LEU A 70 43.60 19.13 -31.35
CA LEU A 70 44.34 20.34 -31.67
C LEU A 70 43.90 20.85 -33.05
N THR A 71 43.66 22.14 -33.17
CA THR A 71 43.42 22.80 -34.47
C THR A 71 44.44 23.89 -34.73
N ASP A 72 44.79 24.11 -35.99
CA ASP A 72 45.59 25.26 -36.41
C ASP A 72 44.87 26.61 -36.14
N PRO A 73 45.53 27.77 -36.29
CA PRO A 73 44.89 29.09 -36.16
C PRO A 73 43.76 29.37 -37.16
N ARG A 74 43.61 28.53 -38.20
CA ARG A 74 42.52 28.59 -39.19
C ARG A 74 41.36 27.66 -38.82
N GLY A 75 41.44 26.93 -37.71
CA GLY A 75 40.42 26.01 -37.20
C GLY A 75 40.43 24.63 -37.86
N ASN A 76 41.49 24.23 -38.57
CA ASN A 76 41.61 22.89 -39.14
C ASN A 76 42.24 21.92 -38.13
N PRO A 77 41.67 20.72 -37.91
CA PRO A 77 42.23 19.74 -36.98
C PRO A 77 43.59 19.22 -37.43
N THR A 78 44.61 19.36 -36.59
CA THR A 78 46.00 18.95 -36.85
C THR A 78 46.40 17.69 -36.10
N ALA A 79 45.83 17.47 -34.91
CA ALA A 79 46.05 16.27 -34.11
C ALA A 79 44.81 15.92 -33.30
N ALA A 80 44.61 14.63 -33.02
CA ALA A 80 43.57 14.17 -32.11
C ALA A 80 44.06 12.96 -31.30
N VAL A 81 43.65 12.90 -30.04
CA VAL A 81 44.02 11.86 -29.09
C VAL A 81 42.77 11.44 -28.31
N ASN A 82 42.63 10.13 -28.06
CA ASN A 82 41.53 9.53 -27.28
C ASN A 82 40.12 9.83 -27.81
N LEU A 83 39.95 9.91 -29.13
CA LEU A 83 38.62 9.99 -29.73
C LEU A 83 37.80 8.72 -29.43
N PRO A 84 36.49 8.84 -29.16
CA PRO A 84 35.63 7.68 -28.90
C PRO A 84 35.26 6.92 -30.19
N PHE A 85 35.81 7.33 -31.34
CA PHE A 85 35.55 6.76 -32.66
C PHE A 85 36.80 6.88 -33.54
N ASP A 86 36.86 6.02 -34.56
CA ASP A 86 37.89 6.09 -35.60
C ASP A 86 37.35 6.89 -36.79
N ALA A 87 37.99 8.02 -37.11
CA ALA A 87 37.64 8.87 -38.24
C ALA A 87 38.81 9.76 -38.66
N PRO A 88 38.92 10.11 -39.96
CA PRO A 88 39.91 11.09 -40.43
C PRO A 88 39.71 12.44 -39.76
N LEU A 89 40.82 13.15 -39.48
CA LEU A 89 40.82 14.47 -38.83
C LEU A 89 39.92 15.51 -39.55
N ASN A 90 39.87 15.46 -40.87
CA ASN A 90 39.07 16.38 -41.69
C ASN A 90 37.60 15.96 -41.85
N SER A 91 37.17 14.87 -41.20
CA SER A 91 35.80 14.38 -41.32
C SER A 91 34.79 15.34 -40.67
N PRO A 92 33.55 15.42 -41.19
CA PRO A 92 32.48 16.18 -40.55
C PRO A 92 32.24 15.76 -39.10
N ARG A 93 32.46 14.47 -38.79
CA ARG A 93 32.30 13.88 -37.45
C ARG A 93 33.29 14.47 -36.44
N VAL A 94 34.55 14.69 -36.83
CA VAL A 94 35.55 15.34 -35.95
C VAL A 94 35.18 16.80 -35.71
N LYS A 95 34.71 17.53 -36.74
CA LYS A 95 34.25 18.92 -36.58
C LYS A 95 33.01 19.05 -35.69
N GLU A 96 32.12 18.07 -35.74
CA GLU A 96 30.97 18.01 -34.84
C GLU A 96 31.40 17.71 -33.40
N TYR A 97 32.33 16.77 -33.23
CA TYR A 97 32.86 16.43 -31.91
C TYR A 97 33.63 17.59 -31.27
N ILE A 98 34.35 18.42 -32.04
CA ILE A 98 34.97 19.67 -31.53
C ILE A 98 33.92 20.57 -30.86
N ARG A 99 32.74 20.75 -31.48
CA ARG A 99 31.65 21.55 -30.89
C ARG A 99 31.08 20.91 -29.63
N GLU A 100 31.11 19.59 -29.53
CA GLU A 100 30.73 18.86 -28.32
C GLU A 100 31.74 19.11 -27.19
N LEU A 101 33.05 19.01 -27.49
CA LEU A 101 34.11 19.33 -26.53
C LEU A 101 34.03 20.78 -26.05
N ASP A 102 33.78 21.74 -26.95
CA ASP A 102 33.66 23.17 -26.62
C ASP A 102 32.42 23.50 -25.78
N ARG A 103 31.39 22.65 -25.81
CA ARG A 103 30.24 22.74 -24.90
C ARG A 103 30.55 22.17 -23.53
N GLU A 104 31.40 21.15 -23.46
CA GLU A 104 31.84 20.58 -22.19
C GLU A 104 32.84 21.48 -21.47
N ASN A 105 33.85 22.00 -22.19
CA ASN A 105 34.91 22.85 -21.66
C ASN A 105 35.24 23.99 -22.63
N ARG A 106 35.64 25.14 -22.10
CA ARG A 106 36.12 26.25 -22.93
C ARG A 106 37.47 25.88 -23.58
N PRO A 107 37.64 26.03 -24.90
CA PRO A 107 38.90 25.70 -25.57
C PRO A 107 40.04 26.62 -25.12
N LEU A 108 41.26 26.08 -25.12
CA LEU A 108 42.48 26.81 -24.77
C LEU A 108 43.15 27.30 -26.05
N ILE A 109 43.53 28.57 -26.10
CA ILE A 109 44.15 29.18 -27.28
C ILE A 109 45.61 29.48 -26.95
N GLU A 110 46.53 28.92 -27.74
CA GLU A 110 47.98 29.07 -27.59
C GLU A 110 48.57 29.69 -28.87
N ASN A 111 49.26 30.83 -28.74
CA ASN A 111 49.64 31.68 -29.88
C ASN A 111 50.52 30.99 -30.95
N GLU A 112 51.31 29.98 -30.57
CA GLU A 112 52.22 29.26 -31.49
C GLU A 112 51.71 27.88 -31.93
N VAL A 113 50.74 27.30 -31.22
CA VAL A 113 50.33 25.89 -31.38
C VAL A 113 48.90 25.75 -31.92
N GLY A 114 48.06 26.78 -31.74
CA GLY A 114 46.67 26.80 -32.19
C GLY A 114 45.68 26.65 -31.04
N THR A 115 44.54 25.98 -31.29
CA THR A 115 43.47 25.81 -30.29
C THR A 115 43.39 24.37 -29.81
N VAL A 116 43.33 24.17 -28.50
CA VAL A 116 43.16 22.87 -27.84
C VAL A 116 41.73 22.72 -27.37
N HIS A 117 41.02 21.75 -27.95
CA HIS A 117 39.67 21.34 -27.58
C HIS A 117 39.75 20.06 -26.74
N PHE A 118 39.13 20.03 -25.56
CA PHE A 118 39.24 18.89 -24.66
C PHE A 118 37.94 18.60 -23.92
N GLY A 119 37.68 17.31 -23.66
CA GLY A 119 36.45 16.85 -23.02
C GLY A 119 36.65 16.41 -21.58
N ASN A 120 35.54 16.06 -20.95
CA ASN A 120 35.52 15.54 -19.60
C ASN A 120 36.05 14.12 -19.52
N THR A 121 36.80 13.81 -18.46
CA THR A 121 37.21 12.44 -18.16
C THR A 121 36.00 11.60 -17.72
N ARG A 122 36.15 10.27 -17.78
CA ARG A 122 35.14 9.33 -17.23
C ARG A 122 34.83 9.61 -15.76
N LEU A 123 35.77 10.21 -15.03
CA LEU A 123 35.65 10.63 -13.64
C LEU A 123 34.68 11.81 -13.46
N VAL A 124 34.86 12.88 -14.23
CA VAL A 124 33.97 14.04 -14.18
C VAL A 124 32.54 13.65 -14.56
N ARG A 125 32.39 12.82 -15.60
CA ARG A 125 31.08 12.28 -15.98
C ARG A 125 30.44 11.45 -14.85
N GLY A 126 31.23 10.65 -14.16
CA GLY A 126 30.77 9.87 -13.01
C GLY A 126 30.29 10.73 -11.82
N LEU A 127 30.92 11.88 -11.59
CA LEU A 127 30.53 12.84 -10.54
C LEU A 127 29.15 13.46 -10.81
N THR A 128 28.81 13.72 -12.07
CA THR A 128 27.49 14.31 -12.44
C THR A 128 26.30 13.39 -12.20
N ILE A 129 26.52 12.08 -12.11
CA ILE A 129 25.46 11.07 -11.85
C ILE A 129 25.10 11.02 -10.36
N ILE A 130 26.02 11.40 -9.46
CA ILE A 130 25.82 11.28 -8.01
C ILE A 130 24.57 12.03 -7.52
N PRO A 131 24.35 13.33 -7.85
CA PRO A 131 23.16 14.05 -7.41
C PRO A 131 21.86 13.39 -7.88
N LEU A 132 21.84 12.86 -9.11
CA LEU A 132 20.66 12.21 -9.69
C LEU A 132 20.28 10.94 -8.88
N LEU A 133 21.28 10.14 -8.50
CA LEU A 133 21.10 8.96 -7.67
C LEU A 133 20.63 9.33 -6.26
N GLN A 134 21.16 10.41 -5.68
CA GLN A 134 20.73 10.91 -4.38
C GLN A 134 19.27 11.38 -4.41
N THR A 135 18.86 12.13 -5.42
CA THR A 135 17.47 12.57 -5.59
C THR A 135 16.54 11.36 -5.72
N LEU A 136 16.91 10.37 -6.54
CA LEU A 136 16.14 9.14 -6.70
C LEU A 136 15.96 8.40 -5.36
N LEU A 137 17.04 8.27 -4.59
CA LEU A 137 17.02 7.62 -3.28
C LEU A 137 16.09 8.34 -2.31
N ILE A 138 16.16 9.67 -2.22
CA ILE A 138 15.30 10.49 -1.34
C ILE A 138 13.83 10.33 -1.71
N VAL A 139 13.49 10.43 -2.99
CA VAL A 139 12.10 10.25 -3.48
C VAL A 139 11.58 8.87 -3.11
N MET A 140 12.40 7.83 -3.30
CA MET A 140 12.03 6.47 -2.97
C MET A 140 11.81 6.27 -1.46
N PHE A 141 12.62 6.90 -0.60
CA PHE A 141 12.42 6.92 0.85
C PHE A 141 11.14 7.64 1.27
N LEU A 142 10.85 8.81 0.69
CA LEU A 142 9.62 9.56 0.96
C LEU A 142 8.38 8.77 0.53
N ALA A 143 8.42 8.12 -0.63
CA ALA A 143 7.34 7.27 -1.11
C ALA A 143 7.11 6.06 -0.18
N ALA A 144 8.17 5.38 0.23
CA ALA A 144 8.10 4.26 1.16
C ALA A 144 7.57 4.68 2.54
N GLY A 145 8.04 5.82 3.06
CA GLY A 145 7.55 6.41 4.32
C GLY A 145 6.07 6.80 4.25
N GLY A 146 5.65 7.48 3.18
CA GLY A 146 4.26 7.85 2.94
C GLY A 146 3.34 6.63 2.81
N TYR A 147 3.81 5.58 2.13
CA TYR A 147 3.10 4.29 2.05
C TYR A 147 2.94 3.67 3.44
N ALA A 148 4.02 3.56 4.21
CA ALA A 148 4.01 2.96 5.55
C ALA A 148 3.05 3.68 6.51
N LEU A 149 3.06 5.01 6.52
CA LEU A 149 2.17 5.82 7.36
C LEU A 149 0.70 5.64 7.00
N ARG A 150 0.37 5.55 5.70
CA ARG A 150 -1.00 5.29 5.24
C ARG A 150 -1.51 3.91 5.68
N THR A 151 -0.65 2.90 5.67
CA THR A 151 -1.03 1.54 6.11
C THR A 151 -1.22 1.41 7.62
N ARG A 152 -0.47 2.15 8.46
CA ARG A 152 -0.56 2.02 9.94
C ARG A 152 -1.85 2.60 10.52
N GLY A 153 -2.37 3.70 9.97
CA GLY A 153 -3.53 4.40 10.55
C GLY A 153 -4.88 3.65 10.51
N ARG A 154 -5.00 2.53 9.79
CA ARG A 154 -6.23 1.69 9.81
C ARG A 154 -6.16 0.60 10.87
N ALA A 155 -5.03 -0.12 10.93
CA ALA A 155 -4.80 -1.22 11.86
C ALA A 155 -4.87 -0.80 13.35
N ASP A 156 -4.37 0.38 13.70
CA ASP A 156 -4.34 0.86 15.09
C ASP A 156 -5.75 1.17 15.62
N ARG A 157 -6.60 1.80 14.79
CA ARG A 157 -8.01 2.09 15.17
C ARG A 157 -8.84 0.82 15.29
N GLU A 158 -8.59 -0.16 14.42
CA GLU A 158 -9.30 -1.44 14.40
C GLU A 158 -8.97 -2.29 15.64
N THR A 159 -7.69 -2.32 16.06
CA THR A 159 -7.23 -3.04 17.26
C THR A 159 -7.77 -2.39 18.54
N ILE A 160 -7.79 -1.05 18.59
CA ILE A 160 -8.33 -0.32 19.74
C ILE A 160 -9.84 -0.51 19.86
N TRP A 161 -10.60 -0.49 18.75
CA TRP A 161 -12.04 -0.76 18.78
C TRP A 161 -12.34 -2.20 19.24
N ALA A 162 -11.56 -3.18 18.78
CA ALA A 162 -11.67 -4.56 19.23
C ALA A 162 -11.45 -4.71 20.74
N GLY A 163 -10.41 -4.07 21.26
CA GLY A 163 -10.09 -4.06 22.69
C GLY A 163 -11.17 -3.37 23.52
N MET A 164 -11.63 -2.19 23.08
CA MET A 164 -12.70 -1.44 23.76
C MET A 164 -14.03 -2.19 23.76
N ALA A 165 -14.42 -2.81 22.63
CA ALA A 165 -15.65 -3.59 22.54
C ALA A 165 -15.62 -4.81 23.48
N ARG A 166 -14.48 -5.49 23.58
CA ARG A 166 -14.28 -6.61 24.51
C ARG A 166 -14.37 -6.15 25.97
N GLU A 167 -13.68 -5.07 26.32
CA GLU A 167 -13.69 -4.52 27.69
C GLU A 167 -15.10 -4.03 28.07
N SER A 168 -15.78 -3.31 27.18
CA SER A 168 -17.16 -2.86 27.39
C SER A 168 -18.13 -4.03 27.54
N ALA A 169 -18.01 -5.10 26.74
CA ALA A 169 -18.83 -6.29 26.88
C ALA A 169 -18.64 -6.96 28.25
N HIS A 170 -17.39 -7.08 28.70
CA HIS A 170 -17.07 -7.65 30.00
C HIS A 170 -17.65 -6.81 31.15
N GLN A 171 -17.47 -5.48 31.09
CA GLN A 171 -18.00 -4.55 32.09
C GLN A 171 -19.53 -4.46 32.08
N LEU A 172 -20.21 -4.72 30.95
CA LEU A 172 -21.67 -4.79 30.87
C LEU A 172 -22.23 -6.14 31.36
N GLY A 173 -21.46 -7.23 31.28
CA GLY A 173 -21.91 -8.55 31.73
C GLY A 173 -22.25 -8.59 33.23
N THR A 174 -21.46 -7.90 34.06
CA THR A 174 -21.66 -7.82 35.51
C THR A 174 -22.97 -7.13 35.91
N PRO A 175 -23.28 -5.88 35.49
CA PRO A 175 -24.53 -5.22 35.84
C PRO A 175 -25.75 -5.94 35.25
N LEU A 176 -25.64 -6.57 34.06
CA LEU A 176 -26.71 -7.38 33.50
C LEU A 176 -26.99 -8.63 34.35
N SER A 177 -25.96 -9.27 34.90
CA SER A 177 -26.12 -10.41 35.80
C SER A 177 -26.80 -10.00 37.11
N SER A 178 -26.43 -8.86 37.68
CA SER A 178 -27.09 -8.30 38.87
C SER A 178 -28.56 -7.95 38.60
N LEU A 179 -28.87 -7.33 37.46
CA LEU A 179 -30.25 -7.04 37.04
C LEU A 179 -31.09 -8.31 36.88
N SER A 180 -30.50 -9.41 36.39
CA SER A 180 -31.16 -10.71 36.35
C SER A 180 -31.62 -11.15 37.74
N GLY A 181 -30.71 -11.05 38.73
CA GLY A 181 -31.02 -11.41 40.12
C GLY A 181 -32.11 -10.54 40.74
N TRP A 182 -32.12 -9.22 40.46
CA TRP A 182 -33.17 -8.32 40.94
C TRP A 182 -34.53 -8.62 40.31
N ILE A 183 -34.57 -8.92 39.00
CA ILE A 183 -35.81 -9.31 38.32
C ILE A 183 -36.37 -10.60 38.92
N GLU A 184 -35.51 -11.57 39.22
CA GLU A 184 -35.91 -12.85 39.82
C GLU A 184 -36.46 -12.66 41.25
N LEU A 185 -35.78 -11.87 42.08
CA LEU A 185 -36.28 -11.50 43.42
C LEU A 185 -37.63 -10.75 43.38
N LEU A 186 -37.78 -9.80 42.46
CA LEU A 186 -39.02 -9.05 42.30
C LEU A 186 -40.14 -9.95 41.76
N ARG A 187 -39.82 -10.94 40.93
CA ARG A 187 -40.78 -11.92 40.41
C ARG A 187 -41.31 -12.85 41.50
N GLU A 188 -40.46 -13.26 42.44
CA GLU A 188 -40.88 -14.03 43.61
C GLU A 188 -41.80 -13.22 44.55
N ALA A 189 -41.61 -11.90 44.62
CA ALA A 189 -42.39 -11.00 45.46
C ALA A 189 -43.62 -10.38 44.76
N ALA A 190 -43.81 -10.59 43.45
CA ALA A 190 -44.87 -9.96 42.68
C ALA A 190 -46.20 -10.68 42.86
N GLU A 191 -47.18 -10.00 43.48
CA GLU A 191 -48.53 -10.55 43.70
C GLU A 191 -49.54 -10.07 42.65
N ASP A 192 -49.30 -8.93 41.99
CA ASP A 192 -50.23 -8.35 41.01
C ASP A 192 -49.86 -8.66 39.54
N PRO A 193 -50.86 -8.86 38.65
CA PRO A 193 -50.61 -9.21 37.25
C PRO A 193 -49.87 -8.16 36.42
N MET A 194 -49.97 -6.88 36.79
CA MET A 194 -49.33 -5.78 36.05
C MET A 194 -47.82 -5.78 36.30
N THR A 195 -47.40 -5.97 37.56
CA THR A 195 -45.98 -6.12 37.92
C THR A 195 -45.37 -7.38 37.31
N ALA A 196 -46.09 -8.51 37.33
CA ALA A 196 -45.62 -9.74 36.68
C ALA A 196 -45.40 -9.56 35.16
N THR A 197 -46.31 -8.83 34.49
CA THR A 197 -46.18 -8.50 33.06
C THR A 197 -44.98 -7.58 32.81
N ALA A 198 -44.79 -6.55 33.64
CA ALA A 198 -43.66 -5.64 33.53
C ALA A 198 -42.31 -6.38 33.71
N LEU A 199 -42.22 -7.29 34.69
CA LEU A 199 -41.03 -8.11 34.94
C LEU A 199 -40.72 -9.04 33.77
N SER A 200 -41.74 -9.65 33.15
CA SER A 200 -41.55 -10.47 31.93
C SER A 200 -40.98 -9.65 30.77
N HIS A 201 -41.43 -8.40 30.59
CA HIS A 201 -40.85 -7.51 29.58
C HIS A 201 -39.40 -7.14 29.91
N MET A 202 -39.10 -6.81 31.17
CA MET A 202 -37.73 -6.51 31.62
C MET A 202 -36.79 -7.70 31.44
N GLU A 203 -37.24 -8.92 31.72
CA GLU A 203 -36.49 -10.16 31.51
C GLU A 203 -36.16 -10.35 30.02
N SER A 204 -37.14 -10.15 29.14
CA SER A 204 -36.94 -10.21 27.68
C SER A 204 -35.91 -9.18 27.19
N ASP A 205 -35.96 -7.95 27.70
CA ASP A 205 -34.97 -6.91 27.38
C ASP A 205 -33.58 -7.24 27.93
N LEU A 206 -33.49 -7.82 29.12
CA LEU A 206 -32.24 -8.26 29.72
C LEU A 206 -31.58 -9.38 28.89
N VAL A 207 -32.34 -10.40 28.50
CA VAL A 207 -31.88 -11.49 27.64
C VAL A 207 -31.35 -10.95 26.31
N ARG A 208 -32.02 -9.92 25.75
CA ARG A 208 -31.57 -9.25 24.55
C ARG A 208 -30.26 -8.50 24.76
N LEU A 209 -30.10 -7.78 25.87
CA LEU A 209 -28.85 -7.07 26.20
C LEU A 209 -27.69 -8.05 26.45
N GLN A 210 -27.92 -9.14 27.16
CA GLN A 210 -26.93 -10.21 27.37
C GLN A 210 -26.48 -10.83 26.05
N ARG A 211 -27.41 -11.07 25.11
CA ARG A 211 -27.07 -11.57 23.77
C ARG A 211 -26.15 -10.59 23.02
N VAL A 212 -26.43 -9.29 23.12
CA VAL A 212 -25.58 -8.25 22.51
C VAL A 212 -24.19 -8.24 23.15
N ALA A 213 -24.10 -8.25 24.48
CA ALA A 213 -22.84 -8.29 25.21
C ALA A 213 -22.00 -9.53 24.85
N ASN A 214 -22.61 -10.73 24.87
CA ASN A 214 -21.94 -11.99 24.51
C ASN A 214 -21.41 -11.98 23.07
N ARG A 215 -22.20 -11.42 22.15
CA ARG A 215 -21.78 -11.24 20.75
C ARG A 215 -20.55 -10.32 20.68
N PHE A 216 -20.55 -9.17 21.36
CA PHE A 216 -19.38 -8.28 21.43
C PHE A 216 -18.14 -8.96 22.03
N GLU A 217 -18.30 -9.76 23.07
CA GLU A 217 -17.20 -10.54 23.65
C GLU A 217 -16.61 -11.54 22.63
N ARG A 218 -17.47 -12.17 21.81
CA ARG A 218 -17.06 -13.16 20.81
C ARG A 218 -16.15 -12.58 19.73
N ILE A 219 -16.35 -11.31 19.32
CA ILE A 219 -15.47 -10.60 18.38
C ILE A 219 -14.03 -10.50 18.92
N GLY A 220 -13.87 -10.37 20.24
CA GLY A 220 -12.59 -10.21 20.90
C GLY A 220 -11.85 -11.52 21.18
N ARG A 221 -12.38 -12.67 20.76
CA ARG A 221 -11.79 -14.00 20.93
C ARG A 221 -11.41 -14.59 19.56
N PRO A 222 -10.43 -15.51 19.49
CA PRO A 222 -10.18 -16.27 18.28
C PRO A 222 -11.46 -17.00 17.81
N PRO A 223 -11.77 -17.01 16.50
CA PRO A 223 -12.97 -17.65 15.96
C PRO A 223 -12.88 -19.16 16.14
N ARG A 224 -14.00 -19.79 16.53
CA ARG A 224 -14.11 -21.24 16.61
C ARG A 224 -14.60 -21.75 15.25
N LYS A 225 -13.69 -22.15 14.39
CA LYS A 225 -14.05 -22.70 13.08
C LYS A 225 -14.56 -24.13 13.22
N GLU A 226 -15.78 -24.36 12.78
CA GLU A 226 -16.40 -25.68 12.66
C GLU A 226 -17.15 -25.79 11.33
N LYS A 227 -17.54 -27.00 10.92
CA LYS A 227 -18.29 -27.23 9.67
C LYS A 227 -19.70 -26.69 9.81
N VAL A 228 -20.02 -25.63 9.07
CA VAL A 228 -21.32 -24.95 9.11
C VAL A 228 -21.94 -24.95 7.72
N ASP A 229 -23.21 -25.37 7.60
CA ASP A 229 -24.02 -25.13 6.39
C ASP A 229 -24.43 -23.65 6.34
N ILE A 230 -23.75 -22.89 5.48
CA ILE A 230 -23.98 -21.46 5.31
C ILE A 230 -25.34 -21.17 4.66
N GLY A 231 -25.86 -22.10 3.87
CA GLY A 231 -27.21 -22.00 3.30
C GLY A 231 -28.29 -22.11 4.35
N GLU A 232 -28.16 -23.07 5.28
CA GLU A 232 -29.08 -23.19 6.41
C GLU A 232 -28.99 -21.96 7.34
N LEU A 233 -27.77 -21.49 7.62
CA LEU A 233 -27.54 -20.28 8.39
C LEU A 233 -28.22 -19.05 7.75
N SER A 234 -28.10 -18.90 6.44
CA SER A 234 -28.75 -17.82 5.67
C SER A 234 -30.28 -17.88 5.76
N GLU A 235 -30.87 -19.07 5.69
CA GLU A 235 -32.32 -19.23 5.84
C GLU A 235 -32.78 -18.89 7.27
N ARG A 236 -32.03 -19.29 8.31
CA ARG A 236 -32.36 -18.93 9.70
C ARG A 236 -32.42 -17.42 9.88
N VAL A 237 -31.46 -16.68 9.33
CA VAL A 237 -31.45 -15.21 9.38
C VAL A 237 -32.64 -14.63 8.59
N ALA A 238 -32.91 -15.14 7.38
CA ALA A 238 -34.05 -14.69 6.60
C ALA A 238 -35.38 -14.91 7.33
N ALA A 239 -35.59 -16.10 7.91
CA ALA A 239 -36.78 -16.45 8.68
C ALA A 239 -36.95 -15.56 9.93
N TYR A 240 -35.86 -15.26 10.64
CA TYR A 240 -35.87 -14.38 11.80
C TYR A 240 -36.43 -12.99 11.45
N PHE A 241 -35.97 -12.38 10.36
CA PHE A 241 -36.46 -11.07 9.93
C PHE A 241 -37.86 -11.15 9.32
N ARG A 242 -38.17 -12.19 8.54
CA ARG A 242 -39.50 -12.41 7.95
C ARG A 242 -40.60 -12.41 9.02
N ALA A 243 -40.32 -12.98 10.20
CA ALA A 243 -41.27 -13.04 11.32
C ALA A 243 -41.45 -11.71 12.07
N ARG A 244 -40.54 -10.74 11.92
CA ARG A 244 -40.47 -9.51 12.72
C ARG A 244 -40.71 -8.23 11.94
N VAL A 245 -40.64 -8.29 10.61
CA VAL A 245 -41.05 -7.19 9.74
C VAL A 245 -42.58 -7.07 9.80
N PRO A 246 -43.14 -5.88 10.12
CA PRO A 246 -44.59 -5.68 10.20
C PRO A 246 -45.27 -5.86 8.84
N THR A 247 -45.98 -6.97 8.64
CA THR A 247 -46.70 -7.30 7.40
C THR A 247 -47.84 -6.34 7.04
N LEU A 248 -48.43 -5.68 8.04
CA LEU A 248 -49.62 -4.83 7.89
C LEU A 248 -49.32 -3.36 7.54
N ALA A 249 -48.11 -2.86 7.83
CA ALA A 249 -47.74 -1.47 7.57
C ALA A 249 -46.73 -1.32 6.43
N HIS A 250 -45.72 -2.20 6.35
CA HIS A 250 -44.59 -2.06 5.43
C HIS A 250 -44.26 -3.43 4.82
N ARG A 251 -44.68 -3.69 3.57
CA ARG A 251 -44.45 -4.97 2.88
C ARG A 251 -42.98 -5.14 2.48
N VAL A 252 -42.11 -5.40 3.45
CA VAL A 252 -40.75 -5.89 3.16
C VAL A 252 -40.78 -7.40 3.08
N ASN A 253 -40.42 -7.94 1.91
CA ASN A 253 -40.38 -9.37 1.64
C ASN A 253 -38.94 -9.87 1.73
N VAL A 254 -38.66 -10.72 2.73
CA VAL A 254 -37.33 -11.30 2.97
C VAL A 254 -37.31 -12.74 2.47
N GLN A 255 -36.52 -12.99 1.44
CA GLN A 255 -36.37 -14.29 0.80
C GLN A 255 -34.95 -14.81 0.93
N SER A 256 -34.82 -16.13 1.05
CA SER A 256 -33.53 -16.82 0.99
C SER A 256 -33.59 -17.95 -0.03
N SER A 257 -32.47 -18.18 -0.70
CA SER A 257 -32.31 -19.27 -1.66
C SER A 257 -30.88 -19.79 -1.64
N ARG A 258 -30.70 -21.05 -2.04
CA ARG A 258 -29.40 -21.72 -2.00
C ARG A 258 -29.16 -22.63 -3.19
N SER A 259 -27.90 -22.78 -3.58
CA SER A 259 -27.48 -23.64 -4.69
C SER A 259 -26.08 -24.23 -4.48
N GLY A 260 -25.97 -25.56 -4.53
CA GLY A 260 -24.70 -26.29 -4.39
C GLY A 260 -24.41 -26.75 -2.95
N GLU A 261 -23.20 -27.26 -2.73
CA GLU A 261 -22.69 -27.64 -1.40
C GLU A 261 -22.16 -26.41 -0.67
N LEU A 262 -22.67 -26.14 0.54
CA LEU A 262 -22.46 -24.88 1.26
C LEU A 262 -21.85 -25.06 2.65
N VAL A 263 -21.20 -26.21 2.90
CA VAL A 263 -20.57 -26.51 4.19
C VAL A 263 -19.14 -25.96 4.22
N PHE A 264 -18.87 -25.02 5.13
CA PHE A 264 -17.57 -24.35 5.27
C PHE A 264 -17.06 -24.34 6.70
N ASP A 265 -15.75 -24.21 6.88
CA ASP A 265 -15.15 -24.00 8.20
C ASP A 265 -15.33 -22.54 8.64
N ALA A 266 -16.32 -22.29 9.50
CA ALA A 266 -16.68 -20.97 9.99
C ALA A 266 -17.06 -20.99 11.47
N ASP A 267 -16.97 -19.83 12.13
CA ASP A 267 -17.61 -19.60 13.42
C ASP A 267 -19.09 -19.27 13.18
N PRO A 268 -20.04 -20.16 13.53
CA PRO A 268 -21.44 -19.99 13.17
C PRO A 268 -22.03 -18.72 13.78
N VAL A 269 -21.64 -18.35 15.00
CA VAL A 269 -22.18 -17.18 15.71
C VAL A 269 -21.72 -15.89 15.04
N LEU A 270 -20.44 -15.81 14.69
CA LEU A 270 -19.91 -14.64 13.99
C LEU A 270 -20.51 -14.56 12.57
N MET A 271 -20.53 -15.66 11.83
CA MET A 271 -21.08 -15.65 10.47
C MET A 271 -22.57 -15.30 10.44
N GLU A 272 -23.36 -15.81 11.39
CA GLU A 272 -24.77 -15.40 11.56
C GLU A 272 -24.88 -13.90 11.70
N TRP A 273 -24.03 -13.33 12.55
CA TRP A 273 -24.06 -11.91 12.86
C TRP A 273 -23.64 -11.04 11.67
N ALA A 274 -22.70 -11.49 10.85
CA ALA A 274 -22.35 -10.80 9.60
C ALA A 274 -23.55 -10.75 8.64
N ILE A 275 -24.22 -11.89 8.43
CA ILE A 275 -25.40 -11.98 7.55
C ILE A 275 -26.56 -11.15 8.13
N GLU A 276 -26.79 -11.21 9.44
CA GLU A 276 -27.78 -10.38 10.14
C GLU A 276 -27.50 -8.88 9.95
N ALA A 277 -26.25 -8.45 10.08
CA ALA A 277 -25.87 -7.05 9.95
C ALA A 277 -26.13 -6.53 8.53
N LEU A 278 -25.80 -7.31 7.50
CA LEU A 278 -26.09 -6.97 6.10
C LEU A 278 -27.61 -6.94 5.84
N THR A 279 -28.33 -7.97 6.31
CA THR A 279 -29.79 -8.10 6.12
C THR A 279 -30.54 -6.96 6.81
N LYS A 280 -30.15 -6.62 8.04
CA LYS A 280 -30.72 -5.47 8.75
C LYS A 280 -30.44 -4.17 8.01
N ASN A 281 -29.23 -3.98 7.50
CA ASN A 281 -28.90 -2.78 6.75
C ASN A 281 -29.73 -2.65 5.48
N ALA A 282 -29.97 -3.76 4.78
CA ALA A 282 -30.87 -3.85 3.63
C ALA A 282 -32.33 -3.49 3.99
N ILE A 283 -32.87 -4.04 5.09
CA ILE A 283 -34.23 -3.70 5.58
C ILE A 283 -34.33 -2.21 5.94
N ASP A 284 -33.36 -1.70 6.70
CA ASP A 284 -33.36 -0.30 7.12
C ASP A 284 -33.25 0.66 5.92
N ALA A 285 -32.55 0.27 4.85
CA ALA A 285 -32.41 1.08 3.63
C ALA A 285 -33.75 1.29 2.90
N LEU A 286 -34.72 0.40 3.10
CA LEU A 286 -36.07 0.57 2.58
C LEU A 286 -36.87 1.64 3.34
N ALA A 287 -36.42 2.04 4.54
CA ALA A 287 -36.97 3.15 5.32
C ALA A 287 -38.52 3.08 5.49
N GLY A 288 -39.07 1.88 5.63
CA GLY A 288 -40.51 1.65 5.76
C GLY A 288 -41.30 1.60 4.44
N SER A 289 -40.63 1.74 3.30
CA SER A 289 -41.22 1.50 1.98
C SER A 289 -41.35 0.00 1.70
N PRO A 290 -42.33 -0.42 0.88
CA PRO A 290 -42.38 -1.79 0.36
C PRO A 290 -41.12 -2.11 -0.45
N GLY A 291 -40.62 -3.33 -0.31
CA GLY A 291 -39.39 -3.75 -0.99
C GLY A 291 -39.06 -5.20 -0.74
N ASN A 292 -37.95 -5.64 -1.32
CA ASN A 292 -37.49 -7.02 -1.30
C ASN A 292 -36.04 -7.06 -0.83
N VAL A 293 -35.77 -7.98 0.09
CA VAL A 293 -34.42 -8.33 0.53
C VAL A 293 -34.20 -9.79 0.18
N ARG A 294 -33.16 -10.09 -0.61
CA ARG A 294 -32.82 -11.44 -1.06
C ARG A 294 -31.46 -11.84 -0.50
N ILE A 295 -31.44 -12.97 0.20
CA ILE A 295 -30.21 -13.64 0.63
C ILE A 295 -29.98 -14.85 -0.29
N PHE A 296 -28.84 -14.93 -0.97
CA PHE A 296 -28.53 -16.03 -1.87
C PHE A 296 -27.16 -16.63 -1.58
N ALA A 297 -27.15 -17.89 -1.14
CA ALA A 297 -25.92 -18.65 -0.91
C ALA A 297 -25.64 -19.59 -2.08
N LYS A 298 -24.45 -19.50 -2.68
CA LYS A 298 -24.08 -20.30 -3.85
C LYS A 298 -22.64 -20.79 -3.77
N ALA A 299 -22.44 -22.07 -4.09
CA ALA A 299 -21.11 -22.63 -4.31
C ALA A 299 -20.46 -22.02 -5.57
N MET A 300 -19.18 -21.70 -5.46
CA MET A 300 -18.35 -21.11 -6.52
C MET A 300 -17.25 -22.11 -6.92
N PRO A 301 -16.62 -21.93 -8.10
CA PRO A 301 -15.46 -22.72 -8.49
C PRO A 301 -14.34 -22.69 -7.44
N GLU A 302 -13.44 -23.68 -7.50
CA GLU A 302 -12.27 -23.79 -6.62
C GLU A 302 -12.62 -23.97 -5.13
N GLY A 303 -13.80 -24.53 -4.84
CA GLY A 303 -14.23 -24.79 -3.47
C GLY A 303 -14.52 -23.51 -2.70
N ARG A 304 -14.87 -22.40 -3.38
CA ARG A 304 -15.30 -21.14 -2.77
C ARG A 304 -16.81 -21.09 -2.56
N LEU A 305 -17.27 -20.17 -1.73
CA LEU A 305 -18.69 -19.91 -1.50
C LEU A 305 -18.98 -18.41 -1.54
N ARG A 306 -20.14 -18.06 -2.10
CA ARG A 306 -20.66 -16.70 -2.10
C ARG A 306 -21.99 -16.64 -1.34
N VAL A 307 -22.09 -15.76 -0.35
CA VAL A 307 -23.37 -15.30 0.21
C VAL A 307 -23.63 -13.90 -0.28
N ARG A 308 -24.76 -13.71 -0.94
CA ARG A 308 -25.18 -12.41 -1.45
C ARG A 308 -26.38 -11.89 -0.68
N VAL A 309 -26.33 -10.63 -0.28
CA VAL A 309 -27.48 -9.90 0.28
C VAL A 309 -27.81 -8.74 -0.64
N GLU A 310 -28.98 -8.76 -1.27
CA GLU A 310 -29.48 -7.71 -2.19
C GLU A 310 -30.74 -7.06 -1.62
N ASP A 311 -30.85 -5.73 -1.74
CA ASP A 311 -32.10 -4.98 -1.55
C ASP A 311 -32.53 -4.26 -2.83
N ASP A 312 -33.78 -3.78 -2.87
CA ASP A 312 -34.33 -2.97 -3.97
C ASP A 312 -34.56 -1.49 -3.59
N GLY A 313 -33.87 -1.03 -2.54
CA GLY A 313 -33.94 0.32 -2.01
C GLY A 313 -33.24 1.38 -2.88
N PRO A 314 -32.94 2.56 -2.31
CA PRO A 314 -32.36 3.68 -3.07
C PRO A 314 -30.90 3.45 -3.48
N GLY A 315 -30.25 2.42 -2.92
CA GLY A 315 -28.84 2.12 -3.14
C GLY A 315 -27.89 3.08 -2.44
N ILE A 316 -26.59 2.94 -2.75
CA ILE A 316 -25.52 3.68 -2.07
C ILE A 316 -24.93 4.74 -3.02
N PRO A 317 -24.99 6.04 -2.65
CA PRO A 317 -24.38 7.13 -3.40
C PRO A 317 -22.90 6.89 -3.65
N ARG A 318 -22.41 7.20 -4.85
CA ARG A 318 -21.03 6.90 -5.30
C ARG A 318 -19.97 7.48 -4.37
N GLU A 319 -20.20 8.67 -3.83
CA GLU A 319 -19.31 9.38 -2.91
C GLU A 319 -19.13 8.67 -1.56
N LEU A 320 -20.14 7.91 -1.13
CA LEU A 320 -20.14 7.23 0.18
C LEU A 320 -19.53 5.83 0.11
N ARG A 321 -19.48 5.21 -1.08
CA ARG A 321 -19.03 3.81 -1.27
C ARG A 321 -17.63 3.54 -0.72
N GLY A 322 -16.75 4.55 -0.73
CA GLY A 322 -15.39 4.43 -0.16
C GLY A 322 -15.32 4.46 1.36
N LYS A 323 -16.40 4.88 2.04
CA LYS A 323 -16.47 5.11 3.49
C LYS A 323 -17.45 4.20 4.23
N ILE A 324 -18.35 3.50 3.52
CA ILE A 324 -19.41 2.70 4.16
C ILE A 324 -18.90 1.58 5.09
N PHE A 325 -17.65 1.16 4.91
CA PHE A 325 -17.01 0.15 5.76
C PHE A 325 -16.14 0.75 6.87
N ASP A 326 -15.99 2.09 6.93
CA ASP A 326 -15.23 2.74 7.98
C ASP A 326 -16.01 2.66 9.30
N PRO A 327 -15.33 2.29 10.42
CA PRO A 327 -15.99 2.22 11.73
C PRO A 327 -16.64 3.55 12.12
N GLY A 328 -17.89 3.50 12.61
CA GLY A 328 -18.63 4.69 13.05
C GLY A 328 -19.29 5.49 11.93
N PHE A 329 -19.08 5.12 10.66
CA PHE A 329 -19.76 5.76 9.55
C PHE A 329 -21.24 5.37 9.51
N SER A 330 -22.13 6.36 9.58
CA SER A 330 -23.58 6.18 9.49
C SER A 330 -24.22 7.40 8.82
N THR A 331 -25.25 7.16 8.01
CA THR A 331 -26.12 8.21 7.46
C THR A 331 -27.42 8.37 8.23
N LYS A 332 -27.64 7.54 9.27
CA LYS A 332 -28.84 7.55 10.13
C LYS A 332 -28.60 8.40 11.37
N GLU A 333 -29.57 9.23 11.77
CA GLU A 333 -29.49 10.10 12.95
C GLU A 333 -29.12 9.34 14.24
N ASN A 334 -29.65 8.13 14.44
CA ASN A 334 -29.38 7.29 15.63
C ASN A 334 -28.54 6.03 15.30
N GLY A 335 -27.85 6.02 14.16
CA GLY A 335 -27.06 4.87 13.73
C GLY A 335 -25.62 4.96 14.22
N TRP A 336 -25.17 3.97 15.00
CA TRP A 336 -23.79 3.91 15.52
C TRP A 336 -22.72 3.59 14.47
N GLY A 337 -23.11 3.26 13.23
CA GLY A 337 -22.15 2.97 12.14
C GLY A 337 -21.31 1.69 12.32
N ILE A 338 -21.86 0.72 13.07
CA ILE A 338 -21.15 -0.52 13.42
C ILE A 338 -21.43 -1.67 12.44
N GLY A 339 -22.60 -1.68 11.77
CA GLY A 339 -23.08 -2.85 11.04
C GLY A 339 -22.16 -3.36 9.93
N LEU A 340 -21.83 -2.51 8.96
CA LEU A 340 -21.01 -2.89 7.79
C LEU A 340 -19.54 -3.09 8.15
N SER A 341 -18.99 -2.25 9.03
CA SER A 341 -17.62 -2.39 9.52
C SER A 341 -17.44 -3.69 10.31
N LEU A 342 -18.43 -4.08 11.12
CA LEU A 342 -18.44 -5.36 11.82
C LEU A 342 -18.53 -6.55 10.86
N ALA A 343 -19.47 -6.52 9.91
CA ALA A 343 -19.60 -7.61 8.93
C ALA A 343 -18.30 -7.81 8.15
N LYS A 344 -17.64 -6.72 7.74
CA LYS A 344 -16.35 -6.74 7.07
C LYS A 344 -15.29 -7.44 7.93
N ARG A 345 -15.16 -7.04 9.20
CA ARG A 345 -14.21 -7.64 10.13
C ARG A 345 -14.47 -9.12 10.38
N ILE A 346 -15.73 -9.51 10.56
CA ILE A 346 -16.08 -10.93 10.73
C ILE A 346 -15.65 -11.73 9.50
N VAL A 347 -15.95 -11.25 8.30
CA VAL A 347 -15.64 -11.96 7.06
C VAL A 347 -14.13 -12.00 6.80
N GLN A 348 -13.46 -10.86 6.87
CA GLN A 348 -12.05 -10.74 6.50
C GLN A 348 -11.13 -11.24 7.60
N ASP A 349 -11.26 -10.74 8.84
CA ASP A 349 -10.29 -11.03 9.90
C ASP A 349 -10.53 -12.39 10.55
N ALA A 350 -11.80 -12.75 10.81
CA ALA A 350 -12.11 -14.01 11.48
C ALA A 350 -12.16 -15.20 10.52
N HIS A 351 -12.55 -14.98 9.26
CA HIS A 351 -12.75 -16.07 8.30
C HIS A 351 -11.77 -16.06 7.12
N GLY A 352 -11.02 -14.97 6.89
CA GLY A 352 -10.11 -14.87 5.74
C GLY A 352 -10.83 -14.68 4.40
N GLY A 353 -12.12 -14.31 4.43
CA GLY A 353 -12.93 -14.08 3.25
C GLY A 353 -12.86 -12.64 2.74
N GLU A 354 -13.79 -12.28 1.86
CA GLU A 354 -13.92 -10.93 1.30
C GLU A 354 -15.37 -10.44 1.40
N LEU A 355 -15.59 -9.19 1.81
CA LEU A 355 -16.89 -8.52 1.78
C LEU A 355 -16.84 -7.37 0.76
N ILE A 356 -17.68 -7.45 -0.27
CA ILE A 356 -17.64 -6.55 -1.43
C ILE A 356 -19.00 -5.88 -1.62
N LEU A 357 -18.99 -4.57 -1.90
CA LEU A 357 -20.15 -3.88 -2.47
C LEU A 357 -20.14 -4.08 -3.99
N VAL A 358 -21.13 -4.80 -4.51
CA VAL A 358 -21.29 -5.04 -5.94
C VAL A 358 -21.97 -3.82 -6.58
N PRO A 359 -21.45 -3.31 -7.71
CA PRO A 359 -22.14 -2.27 -8.47
C PRO A 359 -23.50 -2.76 -8.97
N THR A 360 -24.55 -2.00 -8.67
CA THR A 360 -25.91 -2.25 -9.16
C THR A 360 -26.56 -0.95 -9.59
N ASP A 361 -27.54 -1.05 -10.50
CA ASP A 361 -28.33 0.09 -10.98
C ASP A 361 -29.46 0.46 -10.01
N ARG A 362 -29.87 -0.49 -9.15
CA ARG A 362 -30.92 -0.33 -8.14
C ARG A 362 -30.52 -1.03 -6.85
N GLY A 363 -30.89 -0.46 -5.71
CA GLY A 363 -30.62 -1.01 -4.38
C GLY A 363 -29.14 -1.12 -4.04
N ALA A 364 -28.83 -1.89 -3.00
CA ALA A 364 -27.46 -2.29 -2.70
C ALA A 364 -27.30 -3.81 -2.79
N THR A 365 -26.09 -4.25 -3.11
CA THR A 365 -25.75 -5.68 -3.15
C THR A 365 -24.40 -5.89 -2.50
N PHE A 366 -24.37 -6.77 -1.50
CA PHE A 366 -23.16 -7.15 -0.80
C PHE A 366 -22.87 -8.63 -1.03
N ASP A 367 -21.64 -8.94 -1.45
CA ASP A 367 -21.14 -10.31 -1.60
C ASP A 367 -20.13 -10.61 -0.48
N ILE A 368 -20.42 -11.65 0.31
CA ILE A 368 -19.46 -12.35 1.17
C ILE A 368 -18.86 -13.49 0.35
N ILE A 369 -17.55 -13.54 0.20
CA ILE A 369 -16.81 -14.61 -0.47
C ILE A 369 -15.94 -15.34 0.55
N LEU A 370 -16.11 -16.65 0.67
CA LEU A 370 -15.31 -17.53 1.52
C LEU A 370 -14.48 -18.48 0.63
N SER A 371 -13.28 -18.83 1.09
CA SER A 371 -12.34 -19.75 0.41
C SER A 371 -11.88 -20.86 1.32
#